data_AF-A0A2N5AF28-F1
#
_entry.id   AF-A0A2N5AF28-F1
#
_cell.length_a   1.000
_cell.length_b   1.000
_cell.length_c   1.000
_cell.angle_alpha   90.00
_cell.angle_beta   90.00
_cell.angle_gamma   90.00
#
_symmetry.space_group_name_H-M   'P 1'
#
loop_
_entity.id
_entity.type
_entity.pdbx_description
1 polymer ?
#
loop_
_entity_poly.entity_id
_entity_poly.type
_entity_poly.pdbx_seq_one_letter_code
_entity_poly.pdbx_strand_id
1 'polypeptide(L)' 'AKGIPAGKISARGMGKSNPVTGNTCDNVKARAALIDCLAPDRRVEIEVKGYKEVVTQPAA' A
#
# COMPACT_ATOMS: atom_id res chain seq x y z
N ALA A 1 -10.04 -9.72 17.27
CA ALA A 1 -8.82 -9.49 16.48
C ALA A 1 -8.83 -10.42 15.26
N LYS A 2 -8.34 -10.00 14.08
CA LYS A 2 -8.33 -10.83 12.85
C LYS A 2 -7.25 -11.94 12.84
N GLY A 3 -6.68 -12.27 13.99
CA GLY A 3 -5.76 -13.41 14.17
C GLY A 3 -4.28 -13.13 13.90
N ILE A 4 -3.90 -11.97 13.33
CA ILE A 4 -2.48 -11.64 13.08
C ILE A 4 -1.79 -11.28 14.41
N PRO A 5 -0.70 -11.97 14.81
CA PRO A 5 0.06 -11.62 16.00
C PRO A 5 0.65 -10.22 15.90
N ALA A 6 0.51 -9.41 16.96
CA ALA A 6 0.98 -8.02 16.98
C ALA A 6 2.49 -7.88 16.70
N GLY A 7 3.31 -8.85 17.14
CA GLY A 7 4.76 -8.87 16.88
C GLY A 7 5.16 -9.25 15.46
N LYS A 8 4.22 -9.64 14.58
CA LYS A 8 4.46 -9.98 13.17
C LYS A 8 3.96 -8.91 12.19
N ILE A 9 3.38 -7.83 12.70
CA ILE A 9 2.91 -6.69 11.92
C ILE A 9 3.64 -5.43 12.39
N SER A 10 3.97 -4.55 11.45
CA SER A 10 4.52 -3.23 11.76
C SER A 10 3.73 -2.17 11.01
N ALA A 11 3.50 -1.02 11.65
CA ALA A 11 2.85 0.12 11.05
C ALA A 11 3.87 1.23 10.81
N ARG A 12 3.87 1.81 9.60
CA ARG A 12 4.73 2.93 9.23
C ARG A 12 3.90 3.97 8.47
N GLY A 13 4.01 5.23 8.87
CA GLY A 13 3.44 6.35 8.11
C GLY A 13 4.37 6.73 6.96
N MET A 14 3.95 6.46 5.72
CA MET A 14 4.72 6.86 4.53
C MET A 14 4.46 8.32 4.11
N GLY A 15 3.35 8.91 4.56
CA GLY A 15 3.00 10.29 4.23
C GLY A 15 2.99 10.51 2.71
N LYS A 16 3.79 11.47 2.25
CA LYS A 16 3.88 11.88 0.83
C LYS A 16 5.08 11.28 0.10
N SER A 17 5.81 10.33 0.69
CA SER A 17 7.08 9.89 0.11
C SER A 17 6.92 9.16 -1.22
N ASN A 18 5.78 8.51 -1.46
CA ASN A 18 5.50 7.72 -2.66
C ASN A 18 4.10 8.06 -3.24
N PRO A 19 3.92 9.24 -3.88
CA PRO A 19 2.64 9.62 -4.50
C PRO A 19 2.40 8.79 -5.77
N VAL A 20 1.18 8.27 -5.93
CA VAL A 20 0.76 7.59 -7.17
C VAL A 20 0.39 8.61 -8.23
N THR A 21 -0.07 9.79 -7.84
CA THR A 21 -0.47 10.83 -8.79
C THR A 21 0.69 11.48 -9.51
N GLY A 22 1.95 11.26 -9.08
CA GLY A 22 3.14 11.84 -9.70
C GLY A 22 2.95 13.34 -9.99
N ASN A 23 3.08 13.72 -11.28
CA ASN A 23 2.89 15.08 -11.78
C ASN A 23 1.49 15.34 -12.38
N THR A 24 0.56 14.38 -12.32
CA THR A 24 -0.76 14.46 -12.98
C THR A 24 -1.59 15.64 -12.47
N CYS A 25 -1.41 16.04 -11.21
CA CYS A 25 -2.19 17.10 -10.58
C CYS A 25 -1.49 18.48 -10.54
N ASP A 26 -0.29 18.62 -11.11
CA ASP A 26 0.54 19.83 -10.96
C ASP A 26 -0.12 21.10 -11.52
N ASN A 27 -0.92 20.95 -12.58
CA ASN A 27 -1.60 22.06 -13.24
C ASN A 27 -2.99 22.37 -12.63
N VAL A 28 -3.44 21.60 -11.63
CA VAL A 28 -4.74 21.80 -10.99
C VAL A 28 -4.63 22.85 -9.88
N LYS A 29 -5.04 24.09 -10.17
CA LYS A 29 -4.87 25.23 -9.25
C LYS A 29 -6.03 25.43 -8.28
N ALA A 30 -7.25 25.04 -8.66
CA ALA A 30 -8.41 25.18 -7.78
C ALA A 30 -8.35 24.15 -6.64
N ARG A 31 -8.41 24.62 -5.39
CA ARG A 31 -8.18 23.76 -4.20
C ARG A 31 -9.13 22.57 -4.13
N ALA A 32 -10.40 22.75 -4.43
CA ALA A 32 -11.38 21.65 -4.43
C ALA A 32 -11.00 20.59 -5.47
N ALA A 33 -10.75 21.00 -6.71
CA ALA A 33 -10.34 20.11 -7.78
C ALA A 33 -8.98 19.42 -7.50
N LEU A 34 -8.06 20.10 -6.82
CA LEU A 34 -6.78 19.53 -6.44
C LEU A 34 -6.93 18.44 -5.37
N ILE A 35 -7.83 18.61 -4.39
CA ILE A 35 -8.12 17.59 -3.37
C ILE A 35 -8.69 16.32 -3.99
N ASP A 36 -9.56 16.49 -4.99
CA ASP A 36 -10.16 15.40 -5.75
C ASP A 36 -9.11 14.71 -6.62
N CYS A 37 -8.26 15.48 -7.32
CA CYS A 37 -7.17 14.95 -8.13
C CYS A 37 -6.16 14.14 -7.30
N LEU A 38 -5.79 14.62 -6.10
CA LEU A 38 -4.86 13.95 -5.18
C LEU A 38 -5.50 12.84 -4.34
N ALA A 39 -6.78 12.50 -4.56
CA ALA A 39 -7.45 11.43 -3.83
C ALA A 39 -6.72 10.07 -3.86
N PRO A 40 -6.11 9.62 -4.98
CA PRO A 40 -5.41 8.34 -5.05
C PRO A 40 -4.20 8.22 -4.11
N ASP A 41 -3.59 9.33 -3.71
CA ASP A 41 -2.43 9.31 -2.80
C ASP A 41 -2.80 8.95 -1.36
N ARG A 42 -4.08 9.11 -0.99
CA ARG A 42 -4.60 8.78 0.34
C ARG A 42 -4.89 7.29 0.45
N ARG A 43 -3.83 6.47 0.46
CA ARG A 43 -3.89 5.01 0.47
C ARG A 43 -3.07 4.39 1.61
N VAL A 44 -3.38 3.13 1.89
CA VAL A 44 -2.59 2.26 2.78
C VAL A 44 -2.11 1.08 1.96
N GLU A 45 -0.80 0.82 1.98
CA GLU A 45 -0.19 -0.36 1.37
C GLU A 45 0.11 -1.41 2.45
N ILE A 46 -0.23 -2.67 2.15
CA ILE A 46 0.04 -3.81 3.03
C ILE A 46 1.04 -4.70 2.31
N GLU A 47 2.29 -4.71 2.79
CA GLU A 47 3.33 -5.60 2.28
C GLU A 47 3.40 -6.87 3.14
N VAL A 48 3.15 -8.04 2.54
CA VAL A 48 3.22 -9.33 3.22
C VAL A 48 4.42 -10.10 2.67
N LYS A 49 5.40 -10.39 3.55
CA LYS A 49 6.59 -11.18 3.24
C LYS A 49 6.51 -12.52 3.94
N GLY A 50 6.73 -13.60 3.19
CA GLY A 50 6.71 -14.96 3.71
C GLY A 50 7.20 -15.95 2.65
N TYR A 51 7.43 -17.19 3.07
CA TYR A 51 7.73 -18.30 2.17
C TYR A 51 6.51 -19.22 2.11
N LYS A 52 6.29 -19.82 0.94
CA LYS A 52 5.30 -20.87 0.77
C LYS A 52 6.05 -22.20 0.70
N GLU A 53 5.86 -23.06 1.70
CA GLU A 53 6.34 -24.43 1.58
C GLU A 53 5.40 -25.19 0.64
N VAL A 54 5.97 -25.72 -0.44
CA VAL A 54 5.28 -26.63 -1.36
C VAL A 54 5.90 -28.00 -1.15
N VAL A 55 5.17 -28.89 -0.48
CA VAL A 55 5.58 -30.29 -0.35
C VAL A 55 5.24 -31.00 -1.65
N THR A 56 6.25 -31.20 -2.51
CA THR A 56 6.11 -32.09 -3.67
C THR A 56 6.33 -33.53 -3.23
N GLN A 57 5.27 -34.36 -3.24
CA GLN A 57 5.43 -35.81 -3.06
C GLN A 57 6.07 -36.41 -4.32
N PRO A 58 7.01 -37.37 -4.19
CA PRO A 58 7.48 -38.15 -5.32
C PRO A 58 6.31 -38.88 -5.97
N ALA A 59 6.26 -38.87 -7.31
CA ALA A 59 5.33 -39.72 -8.05
C ALA A 59 5.64 -41.20 -7.74
N ALA A 60 4.58 -41.97 -7.46
CA ALA A 60 4.65 -43.40 -7.20
C ALA A 60 5.13 -44.19 -8.43
#